data_AF-A0A183GXC9-F1
#
_entry.id   AF-A0A183GXC9-F1
#
_cell.length_a   1.000
_cell.length_b   1.000
_cell.length_c   1.000
_cell.angle_alpha   90.00
_cell.angle_beta   90.00
_cell.angle_gamma   90.00
#
_symmetry.space_group_name_H-M   'P 1'
#
loop_
_entity.id
_entity.type
_entity.pdbx_description
1 polymer ?
#
loop_
_entity_poly.entity_id
_entity_poly.type
_entity_poly.pdbx_seq_one_letter_code
_entity_poly.pdbx_strand_id
1 'polypeptide(L)'
;MVKSVLSSSVNYLCTFVIFSSRTHFCTNVSRTTSDIVVSTSKGDVRLVKEDAAPVYYKPKGEGQSGFELVPWKNGEMIANYVLFEASMEKAKVPWNDYKRMTKDERTIYMKHLKAIEERKLTYKDPFTGYVVFTVSHHLHRGNCCGNGCRHCPYGLENAPENVKKSRKWNGAFYV
;
A
#
# COMPACT_ATOMS: atom_id res chain seq x y z
N MET A 1 -18.14 -41.28 -24.79
CA MET A 1 -16.65 -41.37 -24.81
C MET A 1 -16.13 -40.02 -25.34
N VAL A 2 -15.67 -39.09 -24.48
CA VAL A 2 -14.24 -38.75 -24.19
C VAL A 2 -13.54 -38.22 -25.48
N LYS A 3 -12.97 -37.02 -25.65
CA LYS A 3 -12.47 -35.90 -24.79
C LYS A 3 -12.26 -34.61 -25.64
N SER A 4 -12.14 -33.47 -24.93
CA SER A 4 -11.47 -32.18 -25.22
C SER A 4 -10.16 -32.26 -26.05
N VAL A 5 -9.63 -31.20 -26.69
CA VAL A 5 -8.81 -30.11 -26.07
C VAL A 5 -8.67 -28.89 -27.01
N LEU A 6 -8.87 -27.69 -26.44
CA LEU A 6 -8.43 -26.37 -26.92
C LEU A 6 -6.95 -26.14 -26.55
N SER A 7 -6.12 -25.61 -27.46
CA SER A 7 -4.78 -25.11 -27.12
C SER A 7 -4.59 -23.69 -27.64
N SER A 8 -4.35 -22.79 -26.69
CA SER A 8 -4.17 -21.34 -26.85
C SER A 8 -2.72 -20.97 -27.17
N SER A 9 -2.58 -19.82 -27.82
CA SER A 9 -1.37 -19.21 -28.38
C SER A 9 -0.24 -18.92 -27.37
N VAL A 10 1.00 -19.19 -27.77
CA VAL A 10 2.25 -18.92 -27.05
C VAL A 10 2.84 -17.60 -27.58
N ASN A 11 3.12 -16.63 -26.69
CA ASN A 11 3.85 -15.40 -27.05
C ASN A 11 5.30 -15.50 -26.53
N TYR A 12 6.27 -15.43 -27.44
CA TYR A 12 7.70 -15.34 -27.15
C TYR A 12 8.13 -13.87 -27.07
N LEU A 13 8.81 -13.47 -26.00
CA LEU A 13 9.62 -12.24 -25.99
C LEU A 13 11.10 -12.65 -25.89
N CYS A 14 11.83 -12.48 -26.99
CA CYS A 14 13.27 -12.64 -27.06
C CYS A 14 13.88 -11.24 -27.22
N THR A 15 14.58 -10.75 -26.20
CA THR A 15 15.39 -9.52 -26.31
C THR A 15 16.86 -9.87 -26.24
N PHE A 16 17.55 -9.57 -27.35
CA PHE A 16 18.97 -9.78 -27.62
C PHE A 16 19.88 -9.02 -26.64
N VAL A 17 20.92 -9.71 -26.14
CA VAL A 17 22.16 -9.07 -25.68
C VAL A 17 23.34 -9.84 -26.30
N ILE A 18 24.26 -9.09 -26.91
CA ILE A 18 25.35 -9.55 -27.79
C ILE A 18 26.54 -10.10 -26.97
N PHE A 19 27.00 -11.29 -27.36
CA PHE A 19 28.26 -12.04 -27.08
C PHE A 19 29.21 -11.60 -25.94
N SER A 20 29.40 -12.49 -24.95
CA SER A 20 30.70 -13.13 -24.66
C SER A 20 30.49 -14.29 -23.66
N SER A 21 30.77 -15.50 -24.14
CA SER A 21 30.92 -16.78 -23.43
C SER A 21 30.41 -16.85 -21.99
N ARG A 22 29.08 -16.98 -21.83
CA ARG A 22 28.47 -17.50 -20.60
C ARG A 22 27.66 -18.71 -20.99
N THR A 23 28.01 -19.86 -20.42
CA THR A 23 27.19 -21.06 -20.45
C THR A 23 25.79 -20.67 -19.97
N HIS A 24 24.82 -20.72 -20.86
CA HIS A 24 23.42 -20.48 -20.52
C HIS A 24 22.91 -21.68 -19.72
N PHE A 25 22.89 -21.55 -18.39
CA PHE A 25 22.09 -22.41 -17.54
C PHE A 25 20.63 -21.98 -17.68
N CYS A 26 19.93 -22.57 -18.65
CA CYS A 26 18.48 -22.45 -18.74
C CYS A 26 17.86 -23.43 -17.75
N THR A 27 17.40 -22.95 -16.60
CA THR A 27 16.56 -23.74 -15.71
C THR A 27 15.09 -23.52 -16.05
N ASN A 28 14.37 -24.61 -16.31
CA ASN A 28 12.92 -24.60 -16.41
C ASN A 28 12.34 -24.41 -15.01
N VAL A 29 11.78 -23.24 -14.73
CA VAL A 29 11.06 -22.99 -13.47
C VAL A 29 9.59 -23.38 -13.67
N SER A 30 9.28 -24.63 -13.32
CA SER A 30 7.90 -25.07 -13.11
C SER A 30 7.33 -24.34 -11.89
N ARG A 31 6.17 -23.70 -12.03
CA ARG A 31 5.42 -23.14 -10.89
C ARG A 31 4.73 -24.28 -10.14
N THR A 32 5.50 -25.03 -9.35
CA THR A 32 4.96 -25.91 -8.32
C THR A 32 5.42 -25.41 -6.95
N THR A 33 4.58 -25.60 -5.94
CA THR A 33 4.77 -25.21 -4.54
C THR A 33 5.84 -26.05 -3.82
N SER A 34 6.92 -26.39 -4.52
CA SER A 34 7.94 -27.34 -4.08
C SER A 34 9.28 -26.62 -3.89
N ASP A 35 10.03 -27.07 -2.88
CA ASP A 35 11.37 -26.59 -2.54
C ASP A 35 12.28 -26.47 -3.76
N ILE A 36 13.10 -25.41 -3.77
CA ILE A 36 14.05 -25.18 -4.86
C ILE A 36 15.34 -25.92 -4.52
N VAL A 37 15.69 -26.92 -5.33
CA VAL A 37 17.01 -27.55 -5.25
C VAL A 37 17.93 -26.89 -6.27
N VAL A 38 19.02 -26.31 -5.79
CA VAL A 38 20.06 -25.70 -6.63
C VAL A 38 21.29 -26.60 -6.58
N SER A 39 21.56 -27.28 -7.69
CA SER A 39 22.78 -28.09 -7.85
C SER A 39 23.99 -27.18 -8.06
N THR A 40 24.98 -27.30 -7.18
CA THR A 40 26.25 -26.57 -7.27
C THR A 40 27.40 -27.54 -7.42
N SER A 41 28.59 -27.05 -7.80
CA SER A 41 29.82 -27.87 -7.85
C SER A 41 30.24 -28.45 -6.49
N LYS A 42 29.61 -28.00 -5.39
CA LYS A 42 29.84 -28.48 -4.01
C LYS A 42 28.69 -29.36 -3.50
N GLY A 43 27.76 -29.76 -4.36
CA GLY A 43 26.57 -30.54 -4.02
C GLY A 43 25.26 -29.76 -4.14
N ASP A 44 24.16 -30.46 -3.90
CA ASP A 44 22.81 -29.92 -4.01
C ASP A 44 22.43 -29.13 -2.75
N VAL A 45 22.06 -27.86 -2.94
CA VAL A 45 21.52 -27.01 -1.89
C VAL A 45 20.00 -26.99 -2.02
N ARG A 46 19.30 -27.56 -1.04
CA ARG A 46 17.84 -27.51 -0.96
C ARG A 46 17.41 -26.28 -0.17
N LEU A 47 16.77 -25.34 -0.85
CA LEU A 47 16.13 -24.18 -0.24
C LEU A 47 14.69 -24.57 0.09
N VAL A 48 14.45 -24.90 1.36
CA VAL A 48 13.12 -25.21 1.89
C VAL A 48 12.40 -23.89 2.16
N LYS A 49 11.17 -23.76 1.64
CA LYS A 49 10.41 -22.51 1.74
C LYS A 49 10.07 -22.17 3.19
N GLU A 50 9.90 -23.19 4.03
CA GLU A 50 9.59 -23.09 5.45
C GLU A 50 10.79 -22.64 6.28
N ASP A 51 12.01 -22.89 5.80
CA ASP A 51 13.27 -22.47 6.43
C ASP A 51 13.79 -21.14 5.86
N ALA A 52 13.14 -20.60 4.82
CA ALA A 52 13.44 -19.28 4.30
C ALA A 52 13.19 -18.24 5.40
N ALA A 53 14.00 -17.16 5.39
CA ALA A 53 14.10 -16.14 6.43
C ALA A 53 12.78 -15.94 7.21
N PRO A 54 12.80 -15.99 8.56
CA PRO A 54 11.60 -15.98 9.37
C PRO A 54 10.69 -14.86 8.89
N VAL A 55 9.56 -15.25 8.31
CA VAL A 55 8.52 -14.31 7.93
C VAL A 55 7.94 -13.82 9.26
N TYR A 56 8.54 -12.76 9.81
CA TYR A 56 8.13 -12.11 11.05
C TYR A 56 6.68 -11.59 10.99
N TYR A 57 6.03 -11.72 9.84
CA TYR A 57 4.68 -11.29 9.58
C TYR A 57 3.74 -12.48 9.41
N LYS A 58 3.05 -12.87 10.49
CA LYS A 58 1.85 -13.70 10.37
C LYS A 58 0.73 -12.82 9.81
N PRO A 59 0.08 -13.18 8.67
CA PRO A 59 -1.10 -12.45 8.21
C PRO A 59 -2.15 -12.52 9.31
N LYS A 60 -2.59 -11.36 9.82
CA LYS A 60 -3.65 -11.32 10.83
C LYS A 60 -4.95 -11.78 10.19
N GLY A 61 -5.60 -12.75 10.83
CA GLY A 61 -6.86 -13.33 10.37
C GLY A 61 -7.93 -12.27 10.09
N GLU A 62 -8.82 -12.59 9.16
CA GLU A 62 -9.99 -11.79 8.83
C GLU A 62 -10.74 -11.39 10.12
N GLY A 63 -10.82 -10.09 10.41
CA GLY A 63 -11.87 -9.57 11.28
C GLY A 63 -11.50 -8.79 12.54
N GLN A 64 -10.24 -8.49 12.85
CA GLN A 64 -9.92 -7.48 13.88
C GLN A 64 -8.85 -6.52 13.36
N SER A 65 -9.28 -5.30 13.03
CA SER A 65 -8.39 -4.23 12.61
C SER A 65 -7.38 -3.99 13.72
N GLY A 66 -6.16 -4.49 13.54
CA GLY A 66 -5.03 -4.22 14.44
C GLY A 66 -4.57 -2.77 14.34
N PHE A 67 -5.49 -1.83 14.20
CA PHE A 67 -5.29 -0.40 14.19
C PHE A 67 -5.42 0.09 15.63
N GLU A 68 -4.28 0.28 16.27
CA GLU A 68 -4.21 0.68 17.66
C GLU A 68 -3.37 1.95 17.76
N LEU A 69 -3.55 2.68 18.87
CA LEU A 69 -2.70 3.78 19.23
C LEU A 69 -1.72 3.31 20.30
N VAL A 70 -0.45 3.63 20.10
CA VAL A 70 0.63 3.31 21.03
C VAL A 70 1.19 4.59 21.63
N PRO A 71 1.55 4.60 22.92
CA PRO A 71 2.20 5.74 23.53
C PRO A 71 3.58 5.95 22.90
N TRP A 72 3.88 7.21 22.63
CA TRP A 72 5.16 7.72 22.15
C TRP A 72 5.63 8.83 23.09
N LYS A 73 6.84 9.34 22.86
CA LYS A 73 7.52 10.35 23.70
C LYS A 73 6.53 11.40 24.25
N ASN A 74 6.69 11.75 25.53
CA ASN A 74 5.86 12.72 26.25
C ASN A 74 4.36 12.36 26.38
N GLY A 75 3.99 11.08 26.20
CA GLY A 75 2.60 10.64 26.31
C GLY A 75 1.75 10.89 25.05
N GLU A 76 2.37 11.29 23.94
CA GLU A 76 1.67 11.43 22.66
C GLU A 76 1.23 10.05 22.14
N MET A 77 -0.03 9.91 21.76
CA MET A 77 -0.55 8.68 21.18
C MET A 77 -0.36 8.69 19.66
N ILE A 78 0.41 7.74 19.14
CA ILE A 78 0.69 7.60 17.70
C ILE A 78 0.09 6.31 17.15
N ALA A 79 -0.13 6.27 15.84
CA ALA A 79 -0.55 5.07 15.15
C ALA A 79 0.45 3.93 15.34
N ASN A 80 -0.05 2.73 15.61
CA ASN A 80 0.79 1.53 15.54
C ASN A 80 1.23 1.26 14.10
N TYR A 81 2.18 0.34 13.92
CA TYR A 81 2.79 0.09 12.61
C TYR A 81 1.77 -0.37 11.57
N VAL A 82 0.82 -1.21 11.96
CA VAL A 82 -0.23 -1.73 11.06
C VAL A 82 -1.13 -0.59 10.55
N LEU A 83 -1.53 0.33 11.44
CA LEU A 83 -2.29 1.51 11.06
C LEU A 83 -1.46 2.45 10.18
N PHE A 84 -0.18 2.63 10.49
CA PHE A 84 0.75 3.44 9.69
C PHE A 84 0.85 2.92 8.25
N GLU A 85 1.10 1.63 8.06
CA GLU A 85 1.19 1.02 6.72
C GLU A 85 -0.10 1.21 5.92
N ALA A 86 -1.25 0.92 6.53
CA ALA A 86 -2.56 1.11 5.90
C ALA A 86 -2.82 2.59 5.55
N SER A 87 -2.36 3.51 6.40
CA SER A 87 -2.50 4.94 6.17
C SER A 87 -1.64 5.43 5.01
N MET A 88 -0.39 4.97 4.93
CA MET A 88 0.51 5.29 3.83
C MET A 88 -0.03 4.75 2.51
N GLU A 89 -0.52 3.51 2.49
CA GLU A 89 -1.14 2.91 1.29
C GLU A 89 -2.32 3.75 0.78
N LYS A 90 -3.21 4.16 1.69
CA LYS A 90 -4.38 4.99 1.33
C LYS A 90 -4.04 6.42 0.95
N ALA A 91 -2.89 6.94 1.40
CA ALA A 91 -2.43 8.28 1.07
C ALA A 91 -1.61 8.35 -0.22
N LYS A 92 -1.31 7.22 -0.87
CA LYS A 92 -0.57 7.19 -2.15
C LYS A 92 -1.37 7.87 -3.25
N VAL A 93 -0.70 8.74 -3.99
CA VAL A 93 -1.30 9.48 -5.11
C VAL A 93 -0.52 9.16 -6.39
N PRO A 94 -1.20 8.79 -7.49
CA PRO A 94 -0.56 8.63 -8.79
C PRO A 94 0.15 9.91 -9.25
N TRP A 95 1.27 9.77 -9.95
CA TRP A 95 2.04 10.91 -10.44
C TRP A 95 1.21 11.89 -11.28
N ASN A 96 0.27 11.38 -12.09
CA ASN A 96 -0.62 12.20 -12.91
C ASN A 96 -1.54 13.09 -12.06
N ASP A 97 -2.06 12.58 -10.95
CA ASP A 97 -2.88 13.36 -10.02
C ASP A 97 -2.02 14.39 -9.29
N TYR A 98 -0.83 13.98 -8.83
CA TYR A 98 0.12 14.87 -8.19
C TYR A 98 0.54 16.05 -9.07
N LYS A 99 0.77 15.81 -10.36
CA LYS A 99 1.14 16.83 -11.34
C LYS A 99 0.02 17.85 -11.59
N ARG A 100 -1.25 17.42 -11.51
CA ARG A 100 -2.43 18.27 -11.74
C ARG A 100 -2.78 19.15 -10.54
N MET A 101 -2.26 18.83 -9.34
CA MET A 101 -2.48 19.64 -8.14
C MET A 101 -1.80 21.01 -8.21
N THR A 102 -2.48 22.01 -7.66
CA THR A 102 -1.93 23.36 -7.44
C THR A 102 -0.77 23.32 -6.44
N LYS A 103 -0.03 24.43 -6.33
CA LYS A 103 1.06 24.57 -5.36
C LYS A 103 0.56 24.41 -3.91
N ASP A 104 -0.62 24.97 -3.62
CA ASP A 104 -1.18 24.96 -2.27
C ASP A 104 -1.69 23.56 -1.90
N GLU A 105 -2.37 22.88 -2.83
CA GLU A 105 -2.80 21.50 -2.64
C GLU A 105 -1.62 20.54 -2.42
N ARG A 106 -0.53 20.71 -3.18
CA ARG A 106 0.70 19.94 -2.95
C ARG A 106 1.28 20.19 -1.55
N THR A 107 1.21 21.42 -1.06
CA THR A 107 1.65 21.75 0.31
C THR A 107 0.79 21.06 1.36
N ILE A 108 -0.54 21.07 1.19
CA ILE A 108 -1.49 20.35 2.06
C ILE A 108 -1.18 18.85 2.05
N TYR A 109 -0.99 18.27 0.87
CA TYR A 109 -0.66 16.86 0.69
C TYR A 109 0.65 16.49 1.38
N MET A 110 1.71 17.29 1.21
CA MET A 110 3.00 17.05 1.88
C MET A 110 2.90 17.16 3.41
N LYS A 111 2.11 18.10 3.93
CA LYS A 111 1.86 18.23 5.38
C LYS A 111 1.13 17.02 5.94
N HIS A 112 0.15 16.51 5.19
CA HIS A 112 -0.59 15.30 5.53
C HIS A 112 0.31 14.06 5.50
N LEU A 113 1.09 13.86 4.44
CA LEU A 113 2.05 12.76 4.34
C LEU A 113 3.06 12.77 5.48
N LYS A 114 3.64 13.93 5.79
CA LYS A 114 4.57 14.09 6.90
C LYS A 114 3.92 13.69 8.24
N ALA A 115 2.66 14.04 8.45
CA ALA A 115 1.95 13.63 9.66
C ALA A 115 1.74 12.12 9.72
N ILE A 116 1.42 11.47 8.60
CA ILE A 116 1.32 10.01 8.54
C ILE A 116 2.68 9.34 8.79
N GLU A 117 3.77 9.86 8.22
CA GLU A 117 5.14 9.41 8.46
C GLU A 117 5.53 9.50 9.94
N GLU A 118 5.16 10.60 10.59
CA GLU A 118 5.30 10.78 12.04
C GLU A 118 4.28 9.96 12.87
N ARG A 119 3.43 9.16 12.22
CA ARG A 119 2.37 8.34 12.80
C ARG A 119 1.34 9.13 13.60
N LYS A 120 1.16 10.41 13.24
CA LYS A 120 0.21 11.33 13.86
C LYS A 120 -1.17 11.22 13.22
N LEU A 121 -2.19 11.44 14.04
CA LEU A 121 -3.59 11.39 13.63
C LEU A 121 -4.10 12.74 13.08
N THR A 122 -3.34 13.81 13.25
CA THR A 122 -3.75 15.16 12.86
C THR A 122 -2.56 16.00 12.40
N TYR A 123 -2.82 17.03 11.59
CA TYR A 123 -1.86 18.07 11.26
C TYR A 123 -2.54 19.44 11.21
N LYS A 124 -1.76 20.51 11.32
CA LYS A 124 -2.26 21.88 11.11
C LYS A 124 -2.23 22.23 9.63
N ASP A 125 -3.36 22.63 9.08
CA ASP A 125 -3.46 23.12 7.72
C ASP A 125 -2.60 24.38 7.56
N PRO A 126 -1.63 24.40 6.63
CA PRO A 126 -0.73 25.53 6.43
C PRO A 126 -1.45 26.83 6.00
N PHE A 127 -2.66 26.75 5.43
CA PHE A 127 -3.37 27.93 4.91
C PHE A 127 -4.48 28.41 5.84
N THR A 128 -5.24 27.47 6.42
CA THR A 128 -6.39 27.82 7.27
C THR A 128 -6.05 27.84 8.76
N GLY A 129 -4.94 27.22 9.17
CA GLY A 129 -4.57 27.04 10.58
C GLY A 129 -5.41 25.99 11.33
N TYR A 130 -6.41 25.40 10.69
CA TYR A 130 -7.27 24.38 11.30
C TYR A 130 -6.52 23.07 11.54
N VAL A 131 -6.96 22.34 12.58
CA VAL A 131 -6.51 20.96 12.82
C VAL A 131 -7.30 20.04 11.91
N VAL A 132 -6.59 19.32 11.04
CA VAL A 132 -7.16 18.40 10.06
C VAL A 132 -6.78 16.97 10.42
N PHE A 133 -7.76 16.09 10.46
CA PHE A 133 -7.55 14.65 10.68
C PHE A 133 -6.86 14.00 9.48
N THR A 134 -5.89 13.13 9.76
CA THR A 134 -5.22 12.32 8.74
C THR A 134 -6.05 11.10 8.38
N VAL A 135 -5.62 10.36 7.36
CA VAL A 135 -6.25 9.07 7.02
C VAL A 135 -6.14 8.10 8.20
N SER A 136 -5.03 8.13 8.96
CA SER A 136 -4.81 7.30 10.14
C SER A 136 -5.90 7.46 11.19
N HIS A 137 -6.37 8.69 11.43
CA HIS A 137 -7.45 8.93 12.37
C HIS A 137 -8.74 8.22 11.95
N HIS A 138 -9.09 8.32 10.68
CA HIS A 138 -10.32 7.73 10.16
C HIS A 138 -10.23 6.20 10.07
N LEU A 139 -9.06 5.65 9.71
CA LEU A 139 -8.83 4.21 9.73
C LEU A 139 -8.92 3.64 11.15
N HIS A 140 -8.31 4.31 12.13
CA HIS A 140 -8.45 3.94 13.55
C HIS A 140 -9.92 3.99 14.02
N ARG A 141 -10.68 5.00 13.58
CA ARG A 141 -12.12 5.10 13.87
C ARG A 141 -12.93 3.96 13.24
N GLY A 142 -12.49 3.45 12.10
CA GLY A 142 -13.10 2.32 11.41
C GLY A 142 -14.31 2.65 10.52
N ASN A 143 -14.83 3.88 10.54
CA ASN A 143 -15.96 4.29 9.70
C ASN A 143 -15.96 5.80 9.37
N CYS A 144 -16.73 6.19 8.33
CA CYS A 144 -16.93 7.59 7.96
C CYS A 144 -17.73 8.36 9.02
N CYS A 145 -17.32 9.59 9.35
CA CYS A 145 -17.97 10.41 10.39
C CYS A 145 -19.08 11.32 9.87
N GLY A 146 -19.26 11.41 8.56
CA GLY A 146 -20.29 12.23 7.94
C GLY A 146 -19.99 13.74 7.85
N ASN A 147 -18.87 14.20 8.39
CA ASN A 147 -18.56 15.64 8.47
C ASN A 147 -17.84 16.22 7.25
N GLY A 148 -17.71 15.47 6.15
CA GLY A 148 -17.00 15.99 4.96
C GLY A 148 -15.50 16.19 5.17
N CYS A 149 -14.84 15.30 5.90
CA CYS A 149 -13.41 15.41 6.23
C CYS A 149 -12.52 15.33 4.98
N ARG A 150 -11.48 16.18 4.95
CA ARG A 150 -10.54 16.32 3.82
C ARG A 150 -9.93 15.00 3.36
N HIS A 151 -9.51 14.15 4.30
CA HIS A 151 -8.76 12.91 4.04
C HIS A 151 -9.58 11.65 4.35
N CYS A 152 -10.88 11.67 4.06
CA CYS A 152 -11.75 10.52 4.34
C CYS A 152 -11.40 9.32 3.42
N PRO A 153 -10.97 8.17 3.95
CA PRO A 153 -10.65 6.99 3.14
C PRO A 153 -11.91 6.23 2.65
N TYR A 154 -13.09 6.61 3.15
CA TYR A 154 -14.37 5.95 2.90
C TYR A 154 -15.27 6.73 1.92
N GLY A 155 -14.68 7.62 1.13
CA GLY A 155 -15.43 8.29 0.07
C GLY A 155 -16.58 9.19 0.54
N LEU A 156 -16.54 9.69 1.78
CA LEU A 156 -17.63 10.45 2.41
C LEU A 156 -18.98 9.70 2.47
N GLU A 157 -18.99 8.36 2.49
CA GLU A 157 -20.21 7.54 2.45
C GLU A 157 -21.33 8.00 3.39
N ASN A 158 -20.98 8.33 4.65
CA ASN A 158 -21.94 8.73 5.70
C ASN A 158 -22.23 10.24 5.72
N ALA A 159 -21.66 11.02 4.81
CA ALA A 159 -21.90 12.46 4.77
C ALA A 159 -23.26 12.77 4.13
N PRO A 160 -23.97 13.79 4.62
CA PRO A 160 -25.23 14.22 4.01
C PRO A 160 -24.96 14.80 2.62
N GLU A 161 -25.98 14.77 1.76
CA GLU A 161 -25.83 15.08 0.33
C GLU A 161 -25.36 16.52 0.08
N ASN A 162 -25.75 17.47 0.94
CA ASN A 162 -25.28 18.85 0.86
C ASN A 162 -23.75 18.96 1.08
N VAL A 163 -23.20 18.16 1.99
CA VAL A 163 -21.76 18.14 2.28
C VAL A 163 -21.00 17.44 1.17
N LYS A 164 -21.50 16.31 0.65
CA LYS A 164 -20.89 15.61 -0.49
C LYS A 164 -20.75 16.53 -1.70
N LYS A 165 -21.80 17.29 -2.03
CA LYS A 165 -21.79 18.25 -3.14
C LYS A 165 -20.82 19.42 -2.95
N SER A 166 -20.56 19.83 -1.70
CA SER A 166 -19.61 20.91 -1.41
C SER A 166 -18.14 20.51 -1.50
N ARG A 167 -17.84 19.20 -1.52
CA ARG A 167 -16.46 18.68 -1.46
C ARG A 167 -16.05 18.14 -2.82
N LYS A 168 -14.95 18.66 -3.38
CA LYS A 168 -14.43 18.21 -4.68
C LYS A 168 -13.21 17.34 -4.49
N TRP A 169 -13.25 16.11 -5.04
CA TRP A 169 -12.09 15.24 -5.08
C TRP A 169 -11.07 15.72 -6.11
N ASN A 170 -9.83 15.96 -5.70
CA ASN A 170 -8.76 16.42 -6.59
C ASN A 170 -7.79 15.32 -7.07
N GLY A 171 -8.07 14.05 -6.72
CA GLY A 171 -7.18 12.91 -6.97
C GLY A 171 -6.43 12.42 -5.72
N ALA A 172 -6.30 13.27 -4.70
CA ALA A 172 -5.59 12.96 -3.46
C ALA A 172 -6.46 13.13 -2.21
N PHE A 173 -7.23 14.22 -2.15
CA PHE A 173 -8.08 14.58 -1.02
C PHE A 173 -9.26 15.44 -1.46
N TYR A 174 -10.18 15.73 -0.53
CA TYR A 174 -11.32 16.61 -0.77
C TYR A 174 -10.98 18.07 -0.48
N VAL A 175 -11.14 18.93 -1.48
CA VAL A 175 -11.07 20.40 -1.35
C VAL A 175 -12.46 20.92 -0.99
#